data_AF-A0A075ARK5-F1
#
_entry.id   AF-A0A075ARK5-F1
#
_cell.length_a   1.000
_cell.length_b   1.000
_cell.length_c   1.000
_cell.angle_alpha   90.00
_cell.angle_beta   90.00
_cell.angle_gamma   90.00
#
_symmetry.space_group_name_H-M   'P 1'
#
loop_
_entity.id
_entity.type
_entity.pdbx_description
1 polymer ?
#
loop_
_entity_poly.entity_id
_entity_poly.type
_entity_poly.pdbx_seq_one_letter_code
_entity_poly.pdbx_strand_id
1 'polypeptide(L)'
;MYKRHIILSIFSLAHAKDYFVSSPDGKFKINYATTDNRISFNIKVSSAKDEWIGFGLSTDGKMKGADMVVVRDGVLNSFIGIERARPQESSAKLENIKILELTEGTIEFQFARPFTNPDFNVQIKEGKDLLMLYAYGPSGNWGYHGREARGVIPASLGGDTNAIGNIVKHKLSLFSVLHGILMLFGWLFLTPTAILLARYLKRLIPNWYIVHRNIQFFTVVIALASVLVILSGNTLIA
;
A
#
# COMPACT_ATOMS: atom_id res chain seq x y z
N MET A 1 34.79 -0.28 24.04
CA MET A 1 34.42 -1.71 23.95
C MET A 1 32.89 -1.77 23.88
N TYR A 2 32.33 -1.87 22.66
CA TYR A 2 30.88 -1.76 22.43
C TYR A 2 30.19 -3.08 22.81
N LYS A 3 29.31 -3.03 23.82
CA LYS A 3 28.48 -4.16 24.25
C LYS A 3 27.40 -4.36 23.17
N ARG A 4 27.52 -5.42 22.36
CA ARG A 4 26.44 -5.87 21.48
C ARG A 4 25.32 -6.40 22.38
N HIS A 5 24.21 -5.68 22.44
CA HIS A 5 22.95 -6.23 22.96
C HIS A 5 22.46 -7.28 21.98
N ILE A 6 22.70 -8.54 22.32
CA ILE A 6 22.08 -9.70 21.67
C ILE A 6 20.60 -9.64 22.06
N ILE A 7 19.73 -9.33 21.09
CA ILE A 7 18.29 -9.55 21.21
C ILE A 7 18.11 -11.06 21.27
N LEU A 8 17.87 -11.59 22.46
CA LEU A 8 17.51 -13.00 22.67
C LEU A 8 16.19 -13.26 21.93
N SER A 9 16.22 -14.23 21.02
CA SER A 9 15.07 -14.72 20.24
C SER A 9 13.88 -15.01 21.15
N ILE A 10 12.74 -14.40 20.81
CA ILE A 10 11.45 -14.55 21.51
C ILE A 10 10.67 -15.77 20.98
N PHE A 11 11.21 -16.54 20.03
CA PHE A 11 10.51 -17.64 19.37
C PHE A 11 11.22 -18.98 19.56
N SER A 12 11.30 -19.46 20.80
CA SER A 12 11.79 -20.81 21.09
C SER A 12 10.70 -21.86 20.80
N LEU A 13 10.55 -22.23 19.53
CA LEU A 13 9.89 -23.45 19.07
C LEU A 13 10.74 -24.05 17.95
N ALA A 14 10.96 -25.36 17.97
CA ALA A 14 11.88 -26.09 17.08
C ALA A 14 11.58 -26.01 15.57
N HIS A 15 10.56 -25.26 15.15
CA HIS A 15 10.13 -25.06 13.76
C HIS A 15 9.87 -23.59 13.40
N ALA A 16 10.18 -22.63 14.28
CA ALA A 16 10.00 -21.21 13.99
C ALA A 16 11.09 -20.72 13.04
N LYS A 17 10.70 -20.20 11.87
CA LYS A 17 11.59 -19.44 10.99
C LYS A 17 11.44 -17.96 11.33
N ASP A 18 12.53 -17.34 11.79
CA ASP A 18 12.59 -15.92 12.13
C ASP A 18 13.03 -15.10 10.91
N TYR A 19 12.32 -14.00 10.67
CA TYR A 19 12.56 -13.08 9.57
C TYR A 19 12.60 -11.64 10.06
N PHE A 20 13.35 -10.79 9.36
CA PHE A 20 13.46 -9.36 9.65
C PHE A 20 13.32 -8.53 8.38
N VAL A 21 12.49 -7.48 8.44
CA VAL A 21 12.35 -6.47 7.40
C VAL A 21 12.24 -5.07 8.02
N SER A 22 12.61 -4.04 7.26
CA SER A 22 12.43 -2.65 7.66
C SER A 22 11.78 -1.82 6.57
N SER A 23 11.05 -0.77 6.97
CA SER A 23 10.56 0.22 6.01
C SER A 23 11.73 0.97 5.35
N PRO A 24 11.55 1.53 4.13
CA PRO A 24 12.61 2.28 3.43
C PRO A 24 13.16 3.48 4.21
N ASP A 25 12.33 4.12 5.03
CA ASP A 25 12.72 5.24 5.91
C ASP A 25 13.37 4.77 7.23
N GLY A 26 13.46 3.45 7.46
CA GLY A 26 14.02 2.84 8.66
C GLY A 26 13.15 2.98 9.91
N LYS A 27 11.97 3.60 9.84
CA LYS A 27 11.09 3.82 11.00
C LYS A 27 10.51 2.53 11.55
N PHE A 28 10.06 1.62 10.68
CA PHE A 28 9.49 0.34 11.07
C PHE A 28 10.56 -0.74 11.01
N LYS A 29 10.71 -1.47 12.09
CA LYS A 29 11.52 -2.69 12.21
C LYS A 29 10.59 -3.82 12.58
N ILE A 30 10.44 -4.78 11.67
CA ILE A 30 9.45 -5.85 11.77
C ILE A 30 10.21 -7.17 11.85
N ASN A 31 10.12 -7.81 13.02
CA ASN A 31 10.47 -9.20 13.18
C ASN A 31 9.21 -10.03 13.02
N TYR A 32 9.26 -11.10 12.25
CA TYR A 32 8.14 -12.04 12.19
C TYR A 32 8.63 -13.47 12.15
N ALA A 33 7.83 -14.35 12.76
CA ALA A 33 8.11 -15.77 12.83
C ALA A 33 6.91 -16.57 12.35
N THR A 34 7.18 -17.61 11.57
CA THR A 34 6.14 -18.54 11.10
C THR A 34 6.28 -19.89 11.78
N THR A 35 5.15 -20.46 12.20
CA THR A 35 4.98 -21.90 12.44
C THR A 35 3.99 -22.47 11.42
N ASP A 36 3.71 -23.77 11.45
CA ASP A 36 2.93 -24.49 10.42
C ASP A 36 1.58 -23.87 10.03
N ASN A 37 0.93 -23.10 10.91
CA ASN A 37 -0.33 -22.43 10.58
C ASN A 37 -0.48 -21.03 11.19
N ARG A 38 0.62 -20.42 11.65
CA ARG A 38 0.56 -19.16 12.39
C ARG A 38 1.72 -18.26 12.04
N ILE A 39 1.46 -16.96 12.02
CA ILE A 39 2.48 -15.93 11.96
C ILE A 39 2.43 -15.09 13.24
N SER A 40 3.60 -14.78 13.78
CA SER A 40 3.77 -13.87 14.92
C SER A 40 4.58 -12.68 14.47
N PHE A 41 4.18 -11.48 14.88
CA PHE A 41 4.86 -10.23 14.58
C PHE A 41 5.35 -9.58 15.87
N ASN A 42 6.56 -9.04 15.83
CA ASN A 42 7.06 -8.04 16.75
C ASN A 42 7.48 -6.83 15.91
N ILE A 43 6.85 -5.69 16.17
CA ILE A 43 7.01 -4.47 15.38
C ILE A 43 7.48 -3.37 16.31
N LYS A 44 8.64 -2.81 16.00
CA LYS A 44 9.21 -1.65 16.69
C LYS A 44 9.23 -0.47 15.74
N VAL A 45 8.69 0.65 16.17
CA VAL A 45 8.53 1.86 15.38
C VAL A 45 9.21 3.03 16.05
N SER A 46 10.09 3.71 15.31
CA SER A 46 10.61 5.02 15.70
C SER A 46 9.53 6.08 15.49
N SER A 47 8.91 6.51 16.58
CA SER A 47 7.68 7.30 16.60
C SER A 47 7.91 8.61 17.35
N ALA A 48 7.32 9.70 16.89
CA ALA A 48 7.15 10.88 17.73
C ALA A 48 6.12 10.59 18.84
N LYS A 49 6.11 11.43 19.88
CA LYS A 49 5.08 11.35 20.94
C LYS A 49 3.70 11.50 20.31
N ASP A 50 2.78 10.65 20.73
CA ASP A 50 1.38 10.65 20.30
C ASP A 50 1.17 10.37 18.81
N GLU A 51 2.00 9.64 18.07
CA GLU A 51 1.62 9.17 16.72
C GLU A 51 0.74 7.91 16.81
N TRP A 52 -0.32 7.82 16.02
CA TRP A 52 -0.96 6.51 15.78
C TRP A 52 -0.11 5.73 14.77
N ILE A 53 -0.01 4.42 14.99
CA ILE A 53 0.78 3.51 14.16
C ILE A 53 -0.14 2.47 13.54
N GLY A 54 -0.13 2.37 12.22
CA GLY A 54 -0.85 1.34 11.46
C GLY A 54 0.11 0.34 10.85
N PHE A 55 -0.19 -0.93 11.02
CA PHE A 55 0.43 -2.05 10.30
C PHE A 55 -0.67 -2.90 9.69
N GLY A 56 -0.45 -3.50 8.52
CA GLY A 56 -1.46 -4.40 7.96
C GLY A 56 -0.90 -5.36 6.92
N LEU A 57 -1.73 -6.32 6.54
CA LEU A 57 -1.45 -7.28 5.48
C LEU A 57 -2.39 -7.01 4.32
N SER A 58 -1.90 -7.07 3.09
CA SER A 58 -2.66 -6.81 1.87
C SER A 58 -2.37 -7.86 0.81
N THR A 59 -3.37 -8.15 -0.03
CA THR A 59 -3.19 -9.02 -1.21
C THR A 59 -2.65 -8.28 -2.43
N ASP A 60 -2.79 -6.95 -2.49
CA ASP A 60 -2.44 -6.13 -3.66
C ASP A 60 -1.60 -4.88 -3.33
N GLY A 61 -1.20 -4.72 -2.08
CA GLY A 61 -0.43 -3.57 -1.60
C GLY A 61 -1.29 -2.32 -1.36
N LYS A 62 -2.62 -2.43 -1.44
CA LYS A 62 -3.55 -1.33 -1.11
C LYS A 62 -4.21 -1.55 0.24
N MET A 63 -4.66 -0.44 0.82
CA MET A 63 -5.39 -0.41 2.09
C MET A 63 -6.77 -1.07 2.01
N LYS A 64 -7.50 -0.95 0.90
CA LYS A 64 -8.84 -1.54 0.76
C LYS A 64 -8.77 -3.05 0.93
N GLY A 65 -9.54 -3.59 1.86
CA GLY A 65 -9.59 -5.02 2.16
C GLY A 65 -8.38 -5.54 2.93
N ALA A 66 -7.42 -4.69 3.31
CA ALA A 66 -6.29 -5.10 4.12
C ALA A 66 -6.73 -5.44 5.56
N ASP A 67 -6.13 -6.46 6.15
CA ASP A 67 -6.25 -6.77 7.58
C ASP A 67 -5.22 -5.92 8.32
N MET A 68 -5.67 -5.03 9.17
CA MET A 68 -4.81 -4.05 9.82
C MET A 68 -4.85 -4.17 11.34
N VAL A 69 -3.78 -3.71 11.96
CA VAL A 69 -3.68 -3.44 13.38
C VAL A 69 -3.26 -1.99 13.55
N VAL A 70 -3.89 -1.31 14.49
CA VAL A 70 -3.58 0.09 14.79
C VAL A 70 -3.29 0.22 16.26
N VAL A 71 -2.14 0.79 16.59
CA VAL A 71 -1.78 1.23 17.94
C VAL A 71 -2.12 2.71 18.07
N ARG A 72 -2.99 3.03 19.01
CA ARG A 72 -3.49 4.38 19.26
C ARG A 72 -3.94 4.50 20.70
N ASP A 73 -3.62 5.63 21.35
CA ASP A 73 -3.96 5.89 22.76
C ASP A 73 -3.54 4.74 23.71
N GLY A 74 -2.41 4.08 23.41
CA GLY A 74 -1.92 2.94 24.17
C GLY A 74 -2.76 1.65 24.04
N VAL A 75 -3.64 1.57 23.03
CA VAL A 75 -4.44 0.38 22.73
C VAL A 75 -4.10 -0.13 21.34
N LEU A 76 -4.03 -1.45 21.18
CA LEU A 76 -3.87 -2.12 19.90
C LEU A 76 -5.21 -2.76 19.50
N ASN A 77 -5.76 -2.33 18.37
CA ASN A 77 -7.04 -2.84 17.83
C ASN A 77 -6.87 -3.33 16.39
N SER A 78 -7.69 -4.31 15.98
CA SER A 78 -7.75 -4.81 14.61
C SER A 78 -8.80 -4.06 13.77
N PHE A 79 -8.48 -3.85 12.50
CA PHE A 79 -9.33 -3.14 11.57
C PHE A 79 -9.29 -3.75 10.18
N ILE A 80 -10.31 -3.46 9.37
CA ILE A 80 -10.36 -3.71 7.94
C ILE A 80 -10.20 -2.37 7.22
N GLY A 81 -9.27 -2.31 6.29
CA GLY A 81 -9.07 -1.10 5.50
C GLY A 81 -10.21 -0.85 4.52
N ILE A 82 -10.75 0.36 4.54
CA ILE A 82 -11.83 0.80 3.65
C ILE A 82 -11.25 1.78 2.62
N GLU A 83 -11.75 1.70 1.39
CA GLU A 83 -11.29 2.56 0.30
C GLU A 83 -11.54 4.04 0.60
N ARG A 84 -10.46 4.83 0.67
CA ARG A 84 -10.50 6.29 0.87
C ARG A 84 -11.30 6.74 2.11
N ALA A 85 -11.45 5.87 3.09
CA ALA A 85 -12.17 6.15 4.31
C ALA A 85 -11.37 5.68 5.54
N ARG A 86 -11.86 6.06 6.71
CA ARG A 86 -11.34 5.49 7.96
C ARG A 86 -11.59 3.99 7.97
N PRO A 87 -10.64 3.20 8.47
CA PRO A 87 -10.82 1.76 8.54
C PRO A 87 -11.90 1.41 9.58
N GLN A 88 -12.55 0.28 9.36
CA GLN A 88 -13.63 -0.22 10.22
C GLN A 88 -13.06 -1.26 11.19
N GLU A 89 -13.56 -1.33 12.42
CA GLU A 89 -13.16 -2.39 13.35
C GLU A 89 -13.39 -3.78 12.75
N SER A 90 -12.44 -4.67 12.99
CA SER A 90 -12.51 -6.06 12.53
C SER A 90 -13.12 -6.96 13.60
N SER A 91 -13.95 -7.92 13.19
CA SER A 91 -14.34 -9.04 14.04
C SER A 91 -13.23 -10.07 14.24
N ALA A 92 -12.18 -10.01 13.40
CA ALA A 92 -11.08 -10.95 13.44
C ALA A 92 -10.27 -10.80 14.73
N LYS A 93 -10.10 -11.93 15.42
CA LYS A 93 -9.38 -11.97 16.69
C LYS A 93 -7.89 -12.20 16.44
N LEU A 94 -7.10 -11.21 16.82
CA LEU A 94 -5.66 -11.38 16.96
C LEU A 94 -5.35 -12.15 18.25
N GLU A 95 -4.21 -12.79 18.29
CA GLU A 95 -3.74 -13.60 19.41
C GLU A 95 -2.45 -13.01 19.96
N ASN A 96 -2.08 -13.32 21.20
CA ASN A 96 -0.82 -12.90 21.82
C ASN A 96 -0.50 -11.39 21.73
N ILE A 97 -1.55 -10.56 21.74
CA ILE A 97 -1.44 -9.10 21.66
C ILE A 97 -0.70 -8.57 22.89
N LYS A 98 0.38 -7.82 22.70
CA LYS A 98 1.04 -7.05 23.77
C LYS A 98 1.60 -5.76 23.22
N ILE A 99 1.51 -4.70 24.00
CA ILE A 99 2.31 -3.48 23.82
C ILE A 99 3.50 -3.63 24.76
N LEU A 100 4.70 -3.70 24.19
CA LEU A 100 5.96 -3.96 24.90
C LEU A 100 6.62 -2.64 25.32
N GLU A 101 6.50 -1.61 24.49
CA GLU A 101 7.06 -0.28 24.74
C GLU A 101 6.13 0.80 24.18
N LEU A 102 5.87 1.83 24.97
CA LEU A 102 5.11 3.02 24.58
C LEU A 102 5.78 4.24 25.22
N THR A 103 6.88 4.67 24.63
CA THR A 103 7.71 5.77 25.13
C THR A 103 7.79 6.89 24.08
N GLU A 104 8.23 8.08 24.52
CA GLU A 104 8.62 9.11 23.57
C GLU A 104 9.81 8.61 22.75
N GLY A 105 9.60 8.41 21.43
CA GLY A 105 10.63 7.92 20.51
C GLY A 105 10.43 6.49 20.04
N THR A 106 9.71 5.63 20.78
CA THR A 106 9.56 4.21 20.43
C THR A 106 8.19 3.64 20.81
N ILE A 107 7.57 2.98 19.83
CA ILE A 107 6.39 2.13 20.05
C ILE A 107 6.76 0.71 19.63
N GLU A 108 6.63 -0.24 20.55
CA GLU A 108 6.87 -1.66 20.28
C GLU A 108 5.66 -2.48 20.66
N PHE A 109 5.19 -3.31 19.74
CA PHE A 109 4.02 -4.17 19.95
C PHE A 109 4.17 -5.50 19.24
N GLN A 110 3.42 -6.48 19.72
CA GLN A 110 3.39 -7.82 19.17
C GLN A 110 1.96 -8.33 19.08
N PHE A 111 1.74 -9.21 18.11
CA PHE A 111 0.52 -9.98 17.97
C PHE A 111 0.81 -11.20 17.08
N ALA A 112 -0.11 -12.15 17.08
CA ALA A 112 -0.10 -13.30 16.21
C ALA A 112 -1.46 -13.48 15.55
N ARG A 113 -1.47 -14.20 14.44
CA ARG A 113 -2.70 -14.68 13.80
C ARG A 113 -2.47 -16.00 13.06
N PRO A 114 -3.52 -16.82 12.87
CA PRO A 114 -3.45 -17.95 11.97
C PRO A 114 -3.23 -17.49 10.53
N PHE A 115 -2.64 -18.38 9.71
CA PHE A 115 -2.51 -18.16 8.27
C PHE A 115 -3.87 -18.04 7.60
N THR A 116 -4.80 -18.91 8.02
CA THR A 116 -6.16 -18.94 7.48
C THR A 116 -7.22 -18.82 8.58
N ASN A 117 -8.20 -17.94 8.35
CA ASN A 117 -9.40 -17.76 9.18
C ASN A 117 -10.45 -16.99 8.35
N PRO A 118 -11.72 -17.42 8.31
CA PRO A 118 -12.80 -16.71 7.60
C PRO A 118 -12.99 -15.24 7.99
N ASP A 119 -12.64 -14.87 9.23
CA ASP A 119 -12.79 -13.49 9.72
C ASP A 119 -11.72 -12.54 9.17
N PHE A 120 -10.62 -13.07 8.63
CA PHE A 120 -9.56 -12.28 7.98
C PHE A 120 -9.81 -12.15 6.47
N ASN A 121 -9.58 -10.97 5.91
CA ASN A 121 -9.71 -10.76 4.48
C ASN A 121 -8.48 -11.29 3.71
N VAL A 122 -7.30 -11.24 4.34
CA VAL A 122 -6.04 -11.66 3.73
C VAL A 122 -5.65 -13.02 4.28
N GLN A 123 -5.73 -14.04 3.43
CA GLN A 123 -5.30 -15.40 3.76
C GLN A 123 -3.82 -15.57 3.42
N ILE A 124 -3.02 -15.97 4.40
CA ILE A 124 -1.58 -16.21 4.22
C ILE A 124 -1.40 -17.59 3.59
N LYS A 125 -0.56 -17.66 2.57
CA LYS A 125 -0.20 -18.91 1.88
C LYS A 125 1.30 -19.07 1.92
N GLU A 126 1.78 -20.22 2.37
CA GLU A 126 3.21 -20.53 2.40
C GLU A 126 3.80 -20.43 0.98
N GLY A 127 5.04 -19.95 0.89
CA GLY A 127 5.75 -19.76 -0.37
C GLY A 127 5.25 -18.59 -1.22
N LYS A 128 4.30 -17.78 -0.76
CA LYS A 128 3.91 -16.52 -1.39
C LYS A 128 4.45 -15.32 -0.62
N ASP A 129 4.76 -14.27 -1.35
CA ASP A 129 5.10 -12.98 -0.76
C ASP A 129 3.91 -12.42 0.04
N LEU A 130 4.21 -11.90 1.21
CA LEU A 130 3.31 -11.17 2.07
C LEU A 130 3.55 -9.67 1.86
N LEU A 131 2.50 -8.92 1.54
CA LEU A 131 2.59 -7.47 1.40
C LEU A 131 2.21 -6.82 2.73
N MET A 132 3.21 -6.30 3.43
CA MET A 132 3.04 -5.61 4.70
C MET A 132 2.85 -4.12 4.45
N LEU A 133 1.68 -3.60 4.81
CA LEU A 133 1.41 -2.18 4.83
C LEU A 133 1.92 -1.58 6.13
N TYR A 134 2.45 -0.37 6.05
CA TYR A 134 2.71 0.45 7.22
C TYR A 134 2.18 1.86 6.98
N ALA A 135 1.75 2.51 8.06
CA ALA A 135 1.41 3.93 8.08
C ALA A 135 1.58 4.50 9.48
N TYR A 136 1.81 5.82 9.57
CA TYR A 136 1.78 6.54 10.84
C TYR A 136 1.19 7.92 10.63
N GLY A 137 0.53 8.45 11.66
CA GLY A 137 -0.08 9.78 11.60
C GLY A 137 0.50 10.72 12.66
N PRO A 138 0.37 12.05 12.45
CA PRO A 138 1.06 13.05 13.26
C PRO A 138 0.47 13.26 14.67
N SER A 139 -0.60 12.56 15.04
CA SER A 139 -1.26 12.70 16.34
C SER A 139 -1.98 11.43 16.76
N GLY A 140 -2.41 11.33 18.03
CA GLY A 140 -3.05 10.15 18.60
C GLY A 140 -4.50 10.01 18.14
N ASN A 141 -5.00 11.02 17.43
CA ASN A 141 -6.33 11.02 16.83
C ASN A 141 -6.27 10.48 15.40
N TRP A 142 -7.39 9.89 14.96
CA TRP A 142 -7.57 9.50 13.57
C TRP A 142 -7.34 10.68 12.63
N GLY A 143 -6.29 10.56 11.83
CA GLY A 143 -5.89 11.57 10.86
C GLY A 143 -5.37 10.91 9.59
N TYR A 144 -5.35 11.69 8.51
CA TYR A 144 -4.73 11.24 7.27
C TYR A 144 -3.21 11.17 7.44
N HIS A 145 -2.62 10.02 7.13
CA HIS A 145 -1.16 9.76 7.24
C HIS A 145 -0.33 10.39 6.10
N GLY A 146 -0.91 11.14 5.15
CA GLY A 146 -0.12 11.68 4.05
C GLY A 146 0.45 10.60 3.12
N ARG A 147 1.29 11.03 2.16
CA ARG A 147 1.95 10.11 1.20
C ARG A 147 3.31 9.60 1.70
N GLU A 148 3.97 10.36 2.55
CA GLU A 148 5.32 10.07 3.04
C GLU A 148 5.32 9.16 4.27
N ALA A 149 4.25 9.20 5.08
CA ALA A 149 4.12 8.35 6.26
C ALA A 149 3.32 7.07 6.00
N ARG A 150 3.51 6.46 4.82
CA ARG A 150 2.92 5.15 4.46
C ARG A 150 3.77 4.41 3.44
N GLY A 151 3.60 3.09 3.38
CA GLY A 151 4.21 2.31 2.31
C GLY A 151 3.85 0.82 2.36
N VAL A 152 4.52 0.06 1.50
CA VAL A 152 4.38 -1.40 1.38
C VAL A 152 5.76 -2.03 1.44
N ILE A 153 5.90 -3.07 2.25
CA ILE A 153 7.10 -3.90 2.38
C ILE A 153 6.74 -5.32 1.92
N PRO A 154 7.28 -5.82 0.80
CA PRO A 154 7.13 -7.22 0.44
C PRO A 154 8.02 -8.08 1.35
N ALA A 155 7.50 -9.22 1.77
CA ALA A 155 8.20 -10.14 2.66
C ALA A 155 7.99 -11.58 2.21
N SER A 156 9.06 -12.32 1.93
CA SER A 156 8.97 -13.73 1.50
C SER A 156 8.73 -14.64 2.69
N LEU A 157 7.76 -15.55 2.58
CA LEU A 157 7.50 -16.61 3.56
C LEU A 157 8.26 -17.92 3.25
N GLY A 158 9.22 -17.87 2.31
CA GLY A 158 10.12 -18.97 1.94
C GLY A 158 11.57 -18.51 1.98
N GLY A 159 12.42 -19.26 2.67
CA GLY A 159 13.81 -18.92 2.98
C GLY A 159 14.64 -18.57 1.75
N ASP A 160 14.82 -17.28 1.52
CA ASP A 160 16.05 -16.71 0.98
C ASP A 160 16.11 -15.25 1.43
N THR A 161 16.90 -15.00 2.48
CA THR A 161 17.16 -13.67 3.05
C THR A 161 18.01 -12.78 2.14
N ASN A 162 18.27 -13.19 0.90
CA ASN A 162 19.06 -12.48 -0.10
C ASN A 162 18.22 -11.73 -1.14
N ALA A 163 16.89 -11.70 -1.01
CA ALA A 163 16.04 -10.83 -1.83
C ALA A 163 16.06 -9.36 -1.36
N ILE A 164 17.26 -8.82 -1.08
CA ILE A 164 17.46 -7.37 -1.09
C ILE A 164 17.31 -6.95 -2.55
N GLY A 165 16.20 -6.30 -2.88
CA GLY A 165 16.08 -5.58 -4.16
C GLY A 165 15.06 -6.10 -5.16
N ASN A 166 14.09 -6.93 -4.76
CA ASN A 166 12.84 -6.95 -5.51
C ASN A 166 12.05 -5.70 -5.14
N ILE A 167 12.47 -4.57 -5.74
CA ILE A 167 11.61 -3.41 -5.96
C ILE A 167 10.28 -4.02 -6.39
N VAL A 168 9.24 -3.87 -5.56
CA VAL A 168 7.87 -4.15 -5.98
C VAL A 168 7.73 -3.35 -7.26
N LYS A 169 7.82 -4.01 -8.41
CA LYS A 169 7.44 -3.39 -9.67
C LYS A 169 5.99 -3.07 -9.43
N HIS A 170 5.71 -1.81 -9.11
CA HIS A 170 4.36 -1.32 -8.93
C HIS A 170 3.66 -1.79 -10.19
N LYS A 171 2.82 -2.83 -10.07
CA LYS A 171 2.14 -3.38 -11.23
C LYS A 171 1.14 -2.30 -11.56
N LEU A 172 1.53 -1.36 -12.44
CA LEU A 172 0.64 -0.29 -12.84
C LEU A 172 -0.64 -0.98 -13.28
N SER A 173 -1.77 -0.59 -12.67
CA SER A 173 -3.03 -1.20 -13.07
C SER A 173 -3.22 -0.96 -14.55
N LEU A 174 -3.64 -1.97 -15.30
CA LEU A 174 -3.86 -1.85 -16.74
C LEU A 174 -4.76 -0.64 -17.05
N PHE A 175 -5.78 -0.42 -16.22
CA PHE A 175 -6.68 0.74 -16.30
C PHE A 175 -5.95 2.08 -16.11
N SER A 176 -4.99 2.16 -15.19
CA SER A 176 -4.15 3.35 -14.99
C SER A 176 -3.24 3.61 -16.18
N VAL A 177 -2.66 2.56 -16.77
CA VAL A 177 -1.84 2.68 -17.99
C VAL A 177 -2.69 3.14 -19.18
N LEU A 178 -3.84 2.50 -19.40
CA LEU A 178 -4.76 2.87 -20.49
C LEU A 178 -5.27 4.30 -20.34
N HIS A 179 -5.65 4.71 -19.13
CA HIS A 179 -6.01 6.10 -18.85
C HIS A 179 -4.89 7.07 -19.23
N GLY A 180 -3.66 6.78 -18.80
CA GLY A 180 -2.49 7.60 -19.11
C GLY A 180 -2.22 7.70 -20.60
N ILE A 181 -2.25 6.58 -21.33
CA ILE A 181 -2.01 6.55 -22.79
C ILE A 181 -3.08 7.34 -23.53
N LEU A 182 -4.36 7.13 -23.22
CA LEU A 182 -5.46 7.85 -23.86
C LEU A 182 -5.39 9.36 -23.60
N MET A 183 -5.08 9.77 -22.36
CA MET A 183 -4.89 11.18 -22.01
C MET A 183 -3.69 11.79 -22.73
N LEU A 184 -2.59 11.03 -22.90
CA LEU A 184 -1.42 11.47 -23.65
C LEU A 184 -1.77 11.74 -25.12
N PHE A 185 -2.48 10.83 -25.77
CA PHE A 185 -2.93 11.02 -27.15
C PHE A 185 -3.89 12.21 -27.32
N GLY A 186 -4.86 12.37 -26.42
CA GLY A 186 -5.75 13.52 -26.45
C GLY A 186 -5.02 14.86 -26.25
N TRP A 187 -4.27 14.98 -25.16
CA TRP A 187 -3.73 16.27 -24.71
C TRP A 187 -2.39 16.66 -25.34
N LEU A 188 -1.50 15.71 -25.64
CA LEU A 188 -0.17 16.03 -26.18
C LEU A 188 -0.06 15.89 -27.69
N PHE A 189 -0.94 15.10 -28.32
CA PHE A 189 -0.93 14.94 -29.77
C PHE A 189 -2.11 15.67 -30.41
N LEU A 190 -3.35 15.27 -30.13
CA LEU A 190 -4.50 15.77 -30.88
C LEU A 190 -4.79 17.26 -30.63
N THR A 191 -4.80 17.72 -29.37
CA THR A 191 -5.04 19.15 -29.06
C THR A 191 -3.96 20.06 -29.66
N PRO A 192 -2.65 19.81 -29.49
CA PRO A 192 -1.62 20.64 -30.10
C PRO A 192 -1.69 20.60 -31.62
N THR A 193 -1.94 19.44 -32.24
CA THR A 193 -2.14 19.34 -33.70
C THR A 193 -3.32 20.20 -34.16
N ALA A 194 -4.45 20.19 -33.45
CA ALA A 194 -5.59 21.05 -33.79
C ALA A 194 -5.26 22.55 -33.68
N ILE A 195 -4.48 22.95 -32.66
CA ILE A 195 -4.00 24.33 -32.49
C ILE A 195 -3.07 24.73 -33.63
N LEU A 196 -2.07 23.89 -33.95
CA LEU A 196 -1.12 24.14 -35.04
C LEU A 196 -1.82 24.22 -36.39
N LEU A 197 -2.80 23.35 -36.65
CA LEU A 197 -3.62 23.38 -37.87
C LEU A 197 -4.36 24.70 -38.01
N ALA A 198 -5.05 25.15 -36.96
CA ALA A 198 -5.78 26.41 -36.97
C ALA A 198 -4.83 27.63 -37.09
N ARG A 199 -3.63 27.53 -36.53
CA ARG A 199 -2.65 28.63 -36.54
C ARG A 199 -1.97 28.78 -37.90
N TYR A 200 -1.45 27.68 -38.45
CA TYR A 200 -0.52 27.70 -39.58
C TYR A 200 -1.13 27.19 -40.88
N LEU A 201 -2.05 26.23 -40.83
CA LEU A 201 -2.56 25.55 -42.01
C LEU A 201 -3.91 26.09 -42.50
N LYS A 202 -4.53 27.02 -41.78
CA LYS A 202 -5.86 27.59 -42.11
C LYS A 202 -5.97 28.24 -43.49
N ARG A 203 -4.85 28.68 -44.08
CA ARG A 203 -4.81 29.28 -45.43
C ARG A 203 -4.66 28.24 -46.53
N LEU A 204 -4.16 27.05 -46.20
CA LEU A 204 -3.85 25.98 -47.15
C LEU A 204 -4.98 24.95 -47.23
N ILE A 205 -5.75 24.79 -46.15
CA ILE A 205 -6.82 23.80 -46.03
C ILE A 205 -8.18 24.51 -46.14
N PRO A 206 -8.93 24.32 -47.24
CA PRO A 206 -10.33 24.74 -47.31
C PRO A 206 -11.12 24.09 -46.18
N ASN A 207 -12.02 24.84 -45.54
CA ASN A 207 -12.80 24.36 -44.39
C ASN A 207 -11.97 23.90 -43.18
N TRP A 208 -10.80 24.50 -42.95
CA TRP A 208 -9.93 24.22 -41.79
C TRP A 208 -10.67 24.18 -40.45
N TYR A 209 -11.73 24.98 -40.29
CA TYR A 209 -12.54 25.03 -39.06
C TYR A 209 -13.32 23.73 -38.83
N ILE A 210 -13.76 23.03 -39.88
CA ILE A 210 -14.42 21.72 -39.78
C ILE A 210 -13.40 20.69 -39.32
N VAL A 211 -12.20 20.69 -39.92
CA VAL A 211 -11.12 19.79 -39.54
C VAL A 211 -10.69 20.04 -38.10
N HIS A 212 -10.48 21.30 -37.71
CA HIS A 212 -10.15 21.69 -36.34
C HIS A 212 -11.23 21.23 -35.35
N ARG A 213 -12.51 21.51 -35.65
CA ARG A 213 -13.64 21.10 -34.80
C ARG A 213 -13.70 19.59 -34.64
N ASN A 214 -13.52 18.83 -35.71
CA ASN A 214 -13.56 17.38 -35.67
C ASN A 214 -12.41 16.82 -34.81
N ILE A 215 -11.18 17.32 -34.98
CA ILE A 215 -10.04 16.89 -34.14
C ILE A 215 -10.30 17.21 -32.66
N GLN A 216 -10.77 18.42 -32.33
CA GLN A 216 -11.11 18.79 -30.94
C GLN A 216 -12.24 17.93 -30.38
N PHE A 217 -13.26 17.62 -31.18
CA PHE A 217 -14.34 16.71 -30.79
C PHE A 217 -13.81 15.31 -30.46
N PHE A 218 -12.94 14.74 -31.32
CA PHE A 218 -12.31 13.45 -31.05
C PHE A 218 -11.44 13.48 -29.78
N THR A 219 -10.71 14.56 -29.52
CA THR A 219 -9.96 14.70 -28.26
C THR A 219 -10.88 14.59 -27.04
N VAL A 220 -12.02 15.29 -27.04
CA VAL A 220 -12.97 15.25 -25.93
C VAL A 220 -13.56 13.84 -25.76
N VAL A 221 -13.92 13.17 -26.86
CA VAL A 221 -14.42 11.79 -26.81
C VAL A 221 -13.38 10.83 -26.20
N ILE A 222 -12.11 10.95 -26.60
CA ILE A 222 -11.02 10.14 -26.04
C ILE A 222 -10.80 10.44 -24.56
N ALA A 223 -10.86 11.71 -24.16
CA ALA A 223 -10.72 12.11 -22.76
C ALA A 223 -11.87 11.56 -21.89
N LEU A 224 -13.12 11.59 -22.39
CA LEU A 224 -14.26 10.99 -21.69
C LEU A 224 -14.11 9.47 -21.58
N ALA A 225 -13.72 8.80 -22.65
CA ALA A 225 -13.45 7.36 -22.64
C ALA A 225 -12.35 7.00 -21.64
N SER A 226 -11.28 7.79 -21.54
CA SER A 226 -10.18 7.55 -20.59
C SER A 226 -10.63 7.67 -19.12
N VAL A 227 -11.57 8.58 -18.83
CA VAL A 227 -12.18 8.73 -17.50
C VAL A 227 -13.06 7.52 -17.20
N LEU A 228 -13.87 7.05 -18.15
CA LEU A 228 -14.69 5.85 -17.96
C LEU A 228 -13.84 4.61 -17.71
N VAL A 229 -12.73 4.44 -18.42
CA VAL A 229 -11.79 3.32 -18.23
C VAL A 229 -11.23 3.30 -16.81
N ILE A 230 -10.75 4.43 -16.28
CA ILE A 230 -10.17 4.45 -14.92
C ILE A 230 -11.23 4.23 -13.85
N LEU A 231 -12.48 4.68 -14.07
CA LEU A 231 -13.58 4.44 -13.14
C LEU A 231 -14.02 2.97 -13.16
N SER A 232 -14.11 2.34 -14.33
CA SER A 232 -14.46 0.92 -14.45
C SER A 232 -13.44 -0.01 -13.78
N GLY A 233 -12.16 0.37 -13.80
CA GLY A 233 -11.11 -0.36 -13.08
C GLY A 233 -11.27 -0.31 -11.55
N ASN A 234 -11.93 0.72 -11.02
CA ASN A 234 -12.18 0.83 -9.58
C ASN A 234 -13.42 0.03 -9.16
N THR A 235 -14.43 -0.13 -10.04
CA THR A 235 -15.65 -0.89 -9.73
C THR A 235 -15.50 -2.40 -9.87
N LEU A 236 -14.58 -2.88 -10.71
CA LEU A 236 -14.31 -4.33 -10.88
C LEU A 236 -13.43 -4.94 -9.78
N ILE A 237 -12.92 -4.11 -8.86
CA ILE A 237 -12.13 -4.52 -7.68
C ILE A 237 -12.89 -4.09 -6.40
N ALA A 238 -14.21 -3.97 -6.48
CA ALA A 238 -15.11 -3.69 -5.36
C ALA A 238 -15.91 -4.94 -4.98
#